data_AF-A0A8E7EH64-F1
#
_entry.id   AF-A0A8E7EH64-F1
#
_cell.length_a   1.000
_cell.length_b   1.000
_cell.length_c   1.000
_cell.angle_alpha   90.00
_cell.angle_beta   90.00
_cell.angle_gamma   90.00
#
_symmetry.space_group_name_H-M   'P 1'
#
loop_
_entity.id
_entity.type
_entity.pdbx_description
1 polymer ?
#
loop_
_entity_poly.entity_id
_entity_poly.type
_entity_poly.pdbx_seq_one_letter_code
_entity_poly.pdbx_strand_id
1 'polypeptide(L)'
;MGQSTYSGVPGILRPFKEYIEKWALPSGSEIVFYGVPGTCTPFVELLCFAIRSLPVTCIFVPYTHEEKAHKLALKTDVGFQAIENYAPKNPAVVVIMGGLAMPNMPVTADDVAVVLKKWKGAGTIGVCFMHMFEKAGWLDKVHFDMLIDADISVSVTSE
;
A
#
# COMPACT_ATOMS: atom_id res chain seq x y z
N MET A 1 -11.77 -0.48 -15.67
CA MET A 1 -10.55 -1.33 -15.70
C MET A 1 -10.97 -2.77 -15.94
N GLY A 2 -10.16 -3.58 -16.60
CA GLY A 2 -10.43 -5.03 -16.65
C GLY A 2 -10.31 -5.62 -15.24
N GLN A 3 -11.25 -6.50 -14.87
CA GLN A 3 -11.27 -7.14 -13.55
C GLN A 3 -10.88 -8.61 -13.68
N SER A 4 -9.97 -9.07 -12.83
CA SER A 4 -9.59 -10.47 -12.68
C SER A 4 -9.70 -10.86 -11.21
N THR A 5 -10.21 -12.06 -10.95
CA THR A 5 -10.34 -12.59 -9.59
C THR A 5 -9.21 -13.56 -9.30
N TYR A 6 -8.55 -13.37 -8.15
CA TYR A 6 -7.52 -14.26 -7.62
C TYR A 6 -7.92 -14.71 -6.22
N SER A 7 -7.23 -15.73 -5.68
CA SER A 7 -7.59 -16.30 -4.38
C SER A 7 -6.40 -16.38 -3.43
N GLY A 8 -6.70 -16.18 -2.15
CA GLY A 8 -5.73 -16.25 -1.06
C GLY A 8 -4.65 -15.17 -1.12
N VAL A 9 -3.66 -15.31 -0.24
CA VAL A 9 -2.53 -14.37 -0.15
C VAL A 9 -1.78 -14.21 -1.49
N PRO A 10 -1.48 -15.28 -2.27
CA PRO A 10 -0.83 -15.10 -3.57
C PRO A 10 -1.63 -14.25 -4.56
N GLY A 11 -2.96 -14.23 -4.44
CA GLY A 11 -3.84 -13.39 -5.26
C GLY A 11 -3.72 -11.89 -4.99
N ILE A 12 -3.19 -11.50 -3.83
CA ILE A 12 -2.81 -10.11 -3.52
C ILE A 12 -1.38 -9.84 -4.03
N LEU A 13 -0.45 -10.74 -3.73
CA LEU A 13 0.98 -10.48 -3.89
C LEU A 13 1.47 -10.56 -5.34
N ARG A 14 0.98 -11.53 -6.13
CA ARG A 14 1.46 -11.72 -7.50
C ARG A 14 1.04 -10.57 -8.42
N PRO A 15 -0.23 -10.14 -8.45
CA PRO A 15 -0.62 -9.01 -9.29
C PRO A 15 0.10 -7.73 -8.87
N PHE A 16 0.27 -7.49 -7.57
CA PHE A 16 1.05 -6.35 -7.08
C PHE A 16 2.48 -6.37 -7.62
N LYS A 17 3.18 -7.49 -7.47
CA LYS A 17 4.55 -7.66 -7.98
C LYS A 17 4.62 -7.46 -9.50
N GLU A 18 3.77 -8.15 -10.26
CA GLU A 18 3.73 -8.06 -11.72
C GLU A 18 3.48 -6.64 -12.20
N TYR A 19 2.63 -5.89 -11.49
CA TYR A 19 2.31 -4.52 -11.82
C TYR A 19 3.51 -3.59 -11.59
N ILE A 20 4.21 -3.72 -10.46
CA ILE A 20 5.43 -2.96 -10.19
C ILE A 20 6.55 -3.31 -11.19
N GLU A 21 6.72 -4.58 -11.55
CA GLU A 21 7.72 -5.03 -12.53
C GLU A 21 7.50 -4.41 -13.91
N LYS A 22 6.22 -4.28 -14.35
CA LYS A 22 5.87 -3.66 -15.63
C LYS A 22 6.29 -2.19 -15.73
N TRP A 23 6.40 -1.48 -14.61
CA TRP A 23 6.87 -0.10 -14.61
C TRP A 23 8.39 0.04 -14.77
N ALA A 24 9.14 -1.07 -14.77
CA ALA A 24 10.58 -1.10 -15.03
C ALA A 24 11.35 -0.01 -14.24
N LEU A 25 11.02 0.10 -12.95
CA LEU A 25 11.47 1.19 -12.10
C LEU A 25 13.00 1.24 -12.02
N PRO A 26 13.62 2.44 -12.15
CA PRO A 26 15.05 2.61 -11.95
C PRO A 26 15.52 2.15 -10.56
N SER A 27 16.77 1.71 -10.48
CA SER A 27 17.40 1.39 -9.19
C SER A 27 17.34 2.59 -8.23
N GLY A 28 16.94 2.34 -6.99
CA GLY A 28 16.77 3.36 -5.96
C GLY A 28 15.38 4.02 -5.93
N SER A 29 14.46 3.66 -6.83
CA SER A 29 13.10 4.21 -6.83
C SER A 29 12.38 3.96 -5.50
N GLU A 30 11.61 4.94 -5.05
CA GLU A 30 10.85 4.87 -3.79
C GLU A 30 9.41 4.38 -4.05
N ILE A 31 8.96 3.40 -3.25
CA ILE A 31 7.57 2.96 -3.15
C ILE A 31 7.08 3.31 -1.76
N VAL A 32 6.09 4.19 -1.69
CA VAL A 32 5.64 4.81 -0.44
C VAL A 32 4.24 4.34 -0.12
N PHE A 33 4.09 3.70 1.04
CA PHE A 33 2.83 3.14 1.52
C PHE A 33 2.25 4.06 2.60
N TYR A 34 1.08 4.65 2.34
CA TYR A 34 0.33 5.44 3.31
C TYR A 34 -0.72 4.54 3.96
N GLY A 35 -0.67 4.39 5.28
CA GLY A 35 -1.55 3.46 5.97
C GLY A 35 -1.69 3.70 7.46
N VAL A 36 -2.68 3.03 8.06
CA VAL A 36 -2.92 3.07 9.51
C VAL A 36 -1.84 2.22 10.22
N PRO A 37 -1.07 2.80 11.15
CA PRO A 37 -0.07 2.05 11.92
C PRO A 37 -0.69 0.87 12.67
N GLY A 38 0.02 -0.26 12.71
CA GLY A 38 -0.40 -1.46 13.41
C GLY A 38 -1.34 -2.36 12.60
N THR A 39 -2.33 -1.80 11.91
CA THR A 39 -3.28 -2.60 11.10
C THR A 39 -2.83 -2.76 9.65
N CYS A 40 -2.32 -1.69 9.03
CA CYS A 40 -1.84 -1.75 7.63
C CYS A 40 -0.39 -2.24 7.54
N THR A 41 0.42 -2.00 8.57
CA THR A 41 1.86 -2.32 8.57
C THR A 41 2.16 -3.78 8.21
N PRO A 42 1.47 -4.80 8.75
CA PRO A 42 1.73 -6.20 8.37
C PRO A 42 1.48 -6.49 6.89
N PHE A 43 0.44 -5.89 6.30
CA PHE A 43 0.16 -6.05 4.88
C PHE A 43 1.18 -5.32 4.01
N VAL A 44 1.64 -4.14 4.46
CA VAL A 44 2.72 -3.41 3.78
C VAL A 44 4.01 -4.23 3.80
N GLU A 45 4.39 -4.81 4.95
CA GLU A 45 5.57 -5.68 5.05
C GLU A 45 5.45 -6.90 4.11
N LEU A 46 4.26 -7.47 4.00
CA LEU A 46 3.98 -8.58 3.08
C LEU A 46 4.09 -8.17 1.60
N LEU A 47 3.57 -7.00 1.23
CA LEU A 47 3.69 -6.44 -0.13
C LEU A 47 5.16 -6.13 -0.46
N CYS A 48 5.91 -5.55 0.48
CA CYS A 48 7.35 -5.30 0.34
C CYS A 48 8.11 -6.61 0.13
N PHE A 49 7.76 -7.66 0.89
CA PHE A 49 8.34 -8.99 0.73
C PHE A 49 8.08 -9.58 -0.66
N ALA A 50 6.91 -9.34 -1.25
CA ALA A 50 6.57 -9.80 -2.60
C ALA A 50 7.52 -9.22 -3.66
N ILE A 51 7.94 -7.96 -3.49
CA ILE A 51 8.80 -7.23 -4.42
C ILE A 51 10.28 -7.16 -3.98
N ARG A 52 10.69 -7.96 -2.99
CA ARG A 52 12.02 -7.88 -2.35
C ARG A 52 13.23 -8.03 -3.28
N SER A 53 13.04 -8.60 -4.47
CA SER A 53 14.09 -8.76 -5.48
C SER A 53 14.27 -7.52 -6.36
N LEU A 54 13.36 -6.54 -6.28
CA LEU A 54 13.42 -5.32 -7.07
C LEU A 54 14.33 -4.28 -6.39
N PRO A 55 15.05 -3.45 -7.16
CA PRO A 55 15.99 -2.47 -6.61
C PRO A 55 15.26 -1.19 -6.14
N VAL A 56 14.25 -1.33 -5.29
CA VAL A 56 13.39 -0.24 -4.81
C VAL A 56 13.50 -0.06 -3.29
N THR A 57 13.25 1.15 -2.83
CA THR A 57 13.16 1.46 -1.39
C THR A 57 11.69 1.50 -0.98
N CYS A 58 11.30 0.64 -0.03
CA CYS A 58 9.97 0.64 0.54
C CYS A 58 9.91 1.57 1.76
N ILE A 59 8.90 2.43 1.83
CA ILE A 59 8.73 3.41 2.91
C ILE A 59 7.29 3.32 3.42
N PHE A 60 7.11 3.20 4.73
CA PHE A 60 5.81 3.30 5.37
C PHE A 60 5.60 4.70 5.95
N VAL A 61 4.51 5.35 5.56
CA VAL A 61 4.04 6.63 6.10
C VAL A 61 2.82 6.36 6.98
N PRO A 62 2.89 6.66 8.29
CA PRO A 62 1.73 6.54 9.15
C PRO A 62 0.72 7.64 8.81
N TYR A 63 -0.51 7.26 8.45
CA TYR A 63 -1.53 8.19 7.98
C TYR A 63 -1.03 9.00 6.78
N THR A 64 -0.96 10.33 6.89
CA THR A 64 -0.35 11.25 5.91
C THR A 64 0.88 11.97 6.48
N HIS A 65 1.44 11.47 7.60
CA HIS A 65 2.54 12.10 8.35
C HIS A 65 3.91 11.65 7.83
N GLU A 66 4.35 12.22 6.73
CA GLU A 66 5.65 11.90 6.09
C GLU A 66 6.87 12.16 6.98
N GLU A 67 6.75 13.07 7.96
CA GLU A 67 7.80 13.32 8.95
C GLU A 67 8.00 12.16 9.93
N LYS A 68 7.02 11.27 10.03
CA LYS A 68 7.07 10.03 10.84
C LYS A 68 7.28 8.79 9.99
N ALA A 69 7.61 8.97 8.71
CA ALA A 69 7.79 7.86 7.79
C ALA A 69 9.03 7.05 8.14
N HIS A 70 8.96 5.74 7.89
CA HIS A 70 10.04 4.80 8.16
C HIS A 70 10.38 4.02 6.90
N LYS A 71 11.68 3.87 6.64
CA LYS A 71 12.16 2.90 5.65
C LYS A 71 11.91 1.49 6.17
N LEU A 72 11.46 0.62 5.26
CA LEU A 72 11.30 -0.80 5.51
C LEU A 72 12.45 -1.57 4.86
N ALA A 73 13.02 -2.52 5.58
CA ALA A 73 14.10 -3.36 5.07
C ALA A 73 13.88 -4.83 5.43
N LEU A 74 14.29 -5.71 4.52
CA LEU A 74 14.31 -7.14 4.77
C LEU A 74 15.37 -7.46 5.85
N LYS A 75 14.93 -8.01 6.96
CA LYS A 75 15.77 -8.58 8.01
C LYS A 75 15.84 -10.10 7.83
N THR A 76 17.06 -10.63 7.82
CA THR A 76 17.32 -12.08 7.75
C THR A 76 16.53 -12.81 8.83
N ASP A 77 15.91 -13.92 8.47
CA ASP A 77 15.11 -14.80 9.34
C ASP A 77 13.87 -14.17 10.00
N VAL A 78 13.50 -12.93 9.63
CA VAL A 78 12.32 -12.23 10.18
C VAL A 78 11.36 -11.81 9.08
N GLY A 79 11.83 -11.10 8.06
CA GLY A 79 10.98 -10.46 7.06
C GLY A 79 11.20 -8.95 6.98
N PHE A 80 10.32 -8.22 6.30
CA PHE A 80 10.40 -6.77 6.26
C PHE A 80 10.07 -6.17 7.61
N GLN A 81 10.86 -5.20 8.05
CA GLN A 81 10.67 -4.46 9.31
C GLN A 81 10.95 -2.98 9.10
N ALA A 82 10.29 -2.12 9.87
CA ALA A 82 10.66 -0.72 9.98
C ALA A 82 12.04 -0.58 10.63
N ILE A 83 12.92 0.23 10.05
CA ILE A 83 14.31 0.37 10.52
C ILE A 83 14.64 1.78 11.01
N GLU A 84 14.48 2.79 10.17
CA GLU A 84 14.91 4.16 10.45
C GLU A 84 13.89 5.16 9.92
N ASN A 85 13.81 6.30 10.57
CA ASN A 85 13.05 7.45 10.06
C ASN A 85 13.58 7.83 8.69
N TYR A 86 12.70 7.88 7.71
CA TYR A 86 13.03 8.20 6.33
C TYR A 86 11.83 8.84 5.66
N ALA A 87 11.87 10.16 5.48
CA ALA A 87 10.85 10.89 4.74
C ALA A 87 10.95 10.58 3.23
N PRO A 88 9.84 10.32 2.54
CA PRO A 88 9.81 10.21 1.07
C PRO A 88 10.37 11.45 0.38
N LYS A 89 11.11 11.26 -0.70
CA LYS A 89 11.75 12.34 -1.46
C LYS A 89 11.14 12.51 -2.83
N ASN A 90 10.97 11.40 -3.54
CA ASN A 90 10.40 11.38 -4.89
C ASN A 90 9.89 9.95 -5.21
N PRO A 91 8.74 9.54 -4.65
CA PRO A 91 8.14 8.25 -4.94
C PRO A 91 7.96 8.06 -6.44
N ALA A 92 8.39 6.89 -6.93
CA ALA A 92 7.95 6.39 -8.22
C ALA A 92 6.54 5.80 -8.11
N VAL A 93 6.17 5.31 -6.92
CA VAL A 93 4.87 4.71 -6.63
C VAL A 93 4.35 5.14 -5.28
N VAL A 94 3.08 5.51 -5.22
CA VAL A 94 2.32 5.73 -3.98
C VAL A 94 1.28 4.63 -3.83
N VAL A 95 1.28 3.95 -2.69
CA VAL A 95 0.30 2.92 -2.33
C VAL A 95 -0.55 3.44 -1.18
N ILE A 96 -1.86 3.53 -1.40
CA ILE A 96 -2.83 3.94 -0.39
C ILE A 96 -3.47 2.67 0.19
N MET A 97 -3.34 2.50 1.50
CA MET A 97 -3.94 1.37 2.21
C MET A 97 -5.37 1.68 2.63
N GLY A 98 -6.30 0.75 2.40
CA GLY A 98 -7.73 0.90 2.66
C GLY A 98 -8.09 1.20 4.10
N GLY A 99 -7.21 0.86 5.06
CA GLY A 99 -7.39 1.22 6.46
C GLY A 99 -7.57 2.73 6.67
N LEU A 100 -6.99 3.58 5.83
CA LEU A 100 -7.16 5.05 5.91
C LEU A 100 -8.60 5.50 5.65
N ALA A 101 -9.37 4.71 4.90
CA ALA A 101 -10.75 4.99 4.55
C ALA A 101 -11.75 4.42 5.57
N MET A 102 -11.28 3.74 6.62
CA MET A 102 -12.15 3.23 7.67
C MET A 102 -12.85 4.37 8.44
N PRO A 103 -14.04 4.12 9.00
CA PRO A 103 -14.70 5.08 9.89
C PRO A 103 -13.79 5.51 11.04
N ASN A 104 -13.94 6.77 11.47
CA ASN A 104 -13.20 7.39 12.60
C ASN A 104 -11.68 7.49 12.41
N MET A 105 -11.17 7.35 11.18
CA MET A 105 -9.77 7.66 10.88
C MET A 105 -9.54 9.18 10.83
N PRO A 106 -8.36 9.66 11.26
CA PRO A 106 -8.03 11.09 11.23
C PRO A 106 -7.61 11.57 9.82
N VAL A 107 -7.97 10.83 8.77
CA VAL A 107 -7.57 11.09 7.37
C VAL A 107 -8.82 11.03 6.49
N THR A 108 -8.95 12.00 5.59
CA THR A 108 -10.02 12.06 4.60
C THR A 108 -9.52 11.74 3.20
N ALA A 109 -10.45 11.48 2.27
CA ALA A 109 -10.13 11.34 0.86
C ALA A 109 -9.45 12.61 0.28
N ASP A 110 -9.81 13.79 0.79
CA ASP A 110 -9.25 15.06 0.32
C ASP A 110 -7.78 15.21 0.79
N ASP A 111 -7.45 14.75 2.01
CA ASP A 111 -6.06 14.70 2.49
C ASP A 111 -5.19 13.78 1.61
N VAL A 112 -5.73 12.62 1.23
CA VAL A 112 -5.04 11.69 0.32
C VAL A 112 -4.91 12.29 -1.08
N ALA A 113 -5.94 12.98 -1.59
CA ALA A 113 -5.85 13.66 -2.87
C ALA A 113 -4.76 14.76 -2.87
N VAL A 114 -4.54 15.45 -1.75
CA VAL A 114 -3.42 16.40 -1.59
C VAL A 114 -2.06 15.68 -1.67
N VAL A 115 -1.92 14.52 -1.01
CA VAL A 115 -0.70 13.68 -1.10
C VAL A 115 -0.44 13.23 -2.55
N LEU A 116 -1.45 12.74 -3.24
CA LEU A 116 -1.31 12.29 -4.64
C LEU A 116 -1.00 13.45 -5.60
N LYS A 117 -1.56 14.64 -5.34
CA LYS A 117 -1.22 15.85 -6.09
C LYS A 117 0.21 16.29 -5.84
N LYS A 118 0.72 16.17 -4.61
CA LYS A 118 2.12 16.45 -4.27
C LYS A 118 3.06 15.53 -5.05
N TRP A 119 2.74 14.24 -5.13
CA TRP A 119 3.52 13.22 -5.83
C TRP A 119 3.06 12.99 -7.27
N LYS A 120 2.60 14.05 -7.95
CA LYS A 120 2.11 13.97 -9.31
C LYS A 120 3.17 13.34 -10.22
N GLY A 121 2.79 12.28 -10.93
CA GLY A 121 3.67 11.51 -11.82
C GLY A 121 4.11 10.17 -11.23
N ALA A 122 3.94 9.96 -9.92
CA ALA A 122 4.04 8.64 -9.32
C ALA A 122 2.86 7.76 -9.75
N GLY A 123 3.12 6.47 -9.98
CA GLY A 123 2.06 5.48 -10.13
C GLY A 123 1.27 5.35 -8.83
N THR A 124 -0.05 5.20 -8.93
CA THR A 124 -0.95 5.23 -7.77
C THR A 124 -1.68 3.90 -7.61
N ILE A 125 -1.48 3.21 -6.49
CA ILE A 125 -2.09 1.90 -6.20
C ILE A 125 -2.97 2.00 -4.96
N GLY A 126 -4.17 1.44 -5.02
CA GLY A 126 -5.03 1.22 -3.87
C GLY A 126 -4.94 -0.25 -3.43
N VAL A 127 -4.75 -0.51 -2.14
CA VAL A 127 -4.87 -1.85 -1.57
C VAL A 127 -5.84 -1.82 -0.40
N CYS A 128 -7.02 -2.41 -0.57
CA CYS A 128 -8.04 -2.48 0.47
C CYS A 128 -8.58 -3.89 0.64
N PHE A 129 -9.43 -4.03 1.66
CA PHE A 129 -10.16 -5.24 1.94
C PHE A 129 -11.64 -4.90 2.09
N MET A 130 -12.51 -5.84 1.73
CA MET A 130 -13.96 -5.74 1.92
C MET A 130 -14.56 -4.47 1.30
N HIS A 131 -14.08 -4.03 0.13
CA HIS A 131 -14.59 -2.85 -0.59
C HIS A 131 -14.47 -1.53 0.17
N MET A 132 -13.46 -1.38 1.03
CA MET A 132 -13.38 -0.22 1.93
C MET A 132 -13.35 1.13 1.20
N PHE A 133 -12.59 1.27 0.10
CA PHE A 133 -12.55 2.52 -0.65
C PHE A 133 -13.89 2.86 -1.32
N GLU A 134 -14.59 1.86 -1.85
CA GLU A 134 -15.91 2.04 -2.44
C GLU A 134 -16.94 2.44 -1.38
N LYS A 135 -17.00 1.68 -0.28
CA LYS A 135 -17.90 1.95 0.86
C LYS A 135 -17.70 3.33 1.48
N ALA A 136 -16.46 3.83 1.46
CA ALA A 136 -16.12 5.15 1.95
C ALA A 136 -16.34 6.28 0.92
N GLY A 137 -16.70 5.96 -0.33
CA GLY A 137 -16.86 6.94 -1.42
C GLY A 137 -15.55 7.56 -1.91
N TRP A 138 -14.41 6.88 -1.69
CA TRP A 138 -13.09 7.41 -2.07
C TRP A 138 -12.82 7.28 -3.56
N LEU A 139 -13.43 6.30 -4.23
CA LEU A 139 -13.21 6.03 -5.66
C LEU A 139 -13.70 7.16 -6.58
N ASP A 140 -14.61 8.01 -6.10
CA ASP A 140 -15.07 9.21 -6.83
C ASP A 140 -14.06 10.36 -6.77
N LYS A 141 -13.17 10.34 -5.77
CA LYS A 141 -12.21 11.42 -5.48
C LYS A 141 -10.77 11.04 -5.80
N VAL A 142 -10.45 9.75 -5.72
CA VAL A 142 -9.10 9.22 -5.85
C VAL A 142 -9.06 8.22 -6.99
N HIS A 143 -8.22 8.50 -7.99
CA HIS A 143 -7.96 7.58 -9.10
C HIS A 143 -6.77 6.68 -8.77
N PHE A 144 -6.96 5.37 -8.93
CA PHE A 144 -5.91 4.37 -8.81
C PHE A 144 -5.58 3.76 -10.17
N ASP A 145 -4.30 3.69 -10.52
CA ASP A 145 -3.84 2.97 -11.71
C ASP A 145 -4.00 1.45 -11.54
N MET A 146 -3.96 0.98 -10.29
CA MET A 146 -4.27 -0.38 -9.88
C MET A 146 -5.03 -0.36 -8.56
N LEU A 147 -6.14 -1.10 -8.48
CA LEU A 147 -6.85 -1.35 -7.23
C LEU A 147 -6.83 -2.84 -6.92
N ILE A 148 -6.26 -3.20 -5.78
CA ILE A 148 -6.40 -4.53 -5.18
C ILE A 148 -7.44 -4.42 -4.07
N ASP A 149 -8.53 -5.16 -4.22
CA ASP A 149 -9.58 -5.28 -3.23
C ASP A 149 -9.80 -6.75 -2.94
N ALA A 150 -9.58 -7.15 -1.69
CA ALA A 150 -9.63 -8.54 -1.28
C ALA A 150 -10.72 -8.79 -0.24
N ASP A 151 -11.49 -9.84 -0.45
CA ASP A 151 -12.45 -10.32 0.54
C ASP A 151 -11.81 -11.35 1.46
N ILE A 152 -11.98 -11.17 2.77
CA ILE A 152 -11.55 -12.12 3.79
C ILE A 152 -12.78 -12.73 4.44
N SER A 153 -12.92 -14.04 4.33
CA SER A 153 -13.93 -14.83 5.05
C SER A 153 -13.26 -15.63 6.16
N VAL A 154 -13.87 -15.65 7.35
CA VAL A 154 -13.35 -16.35 8.52
C VAL A 154 -14.42 -17.33 9.02
N SER A 155 -14.05 -18.60 9.20
CA SER A 155 -14.85 -19.59 9.92
C SER A 155 -14.20 -19.87 11.25
N VAL A 156 -14.95 -19.74 12.34
CA VAL A 156 -14.48 -20.00 13.70
C VAL A 156 -15.22 -21.21 14.23
N THR A 157 -14.47 -22.24 14.62
CA THR A 157 -14.99 -23.43 15.31
C THR A 157 -14.48 -23.40 16.73
N SER A 158 -15.38 -23.43 17.72
CA SER A 158 -15.06 -23.61 19.13
C SER A 158 -15.75 -24.86 19.66
N GLU A 159 -15.21 -25.44 20.73
CA GLU A 159 -15.89 -26.48 21.51
C GLU A 159 -17.14 -25.94 22.23
#